data_AF-A0A7T5JR41-F1
#
_entry.id   AF-A0A7T5JR41-F1
#
_cell.length_a   1.000
_cell.length_b   1.000
_cell.length_c   1.000
_cell.angle_alpha   90.00
_cell.angle_beta   90.00
_cell.angle_gamma   90.00
#
_symmetry.space_group_name_H-M   'P 1'
#
loop_
_entity.id
_entity.type
_entity.pdbx_description
1 polymer ?
#
loop_
_entity_poly.entity_id
_entity_poly.type
_entity_poly.pdbx_seq_one_letter_code
_entity_poly.pdbx_strand_id
1 'polypeptide(L)'
;MFRRSSRKRKAEEGFTLLEMVVAVLIVSVMTAVIVPHLTGIGDRADKAACAQNQKAIRGALTEYYLIYHQYPAGDTSEQLQTLVEDKLLESVPKEPSGGSYEIDDTDPTQVVVMCSVHGALGV
;
A
#
# COMPACT_ATOMS: atom_id res chain seq x y z
N MET A 1 71.34 15.37 16.25
CA MET A 1 71.34 14.41 15.13
C MET A 1 69.89 14.05 14.78
N PHE A 2 69.26 14.77 13.84
CA PHE A 2 67.87 14.53 13.43
C PHE A 2 67.84 13.69 12.14
N ARG A 3 67.42 12.42 12.25
CA ARG A 3 67.24 11.52 11.11
C ARG A 3 65.85 11.74 10.50
N ARG A 4 65.80 12.37 9.32
CA ARG A 4 64.56 12.60 8.55
C ARG A 4 64.13 11.28 7.90
N SER A 5 63.03 10.69 8.38
CA SER A 5 62.39 9.52 7.76
C SER A 5 61.60 9.96 6.54
N SER A 6 62.06 9.60 5.33
CA SER A 6 61.33 9.80 4.08
C SER A 6 60.20 8.76 3.94
N ARG A 7 58.95 9.16 4.21
CA ARG A 7 57.79 8.36 3.81
C ARG A 7 57.69 8.41 2.28
N LYS A 8 57.95 7.29 1.59
CA LYS A 8 57.57 7.12 0.18
C LYS A 8 56.05 7.25 0.09
N ARG A 9 55.55 8.27 -0.60
CA ARG A 9 54.13 8.33 -0.97
C ARG A 9 53.86 7.15 -1.91
N LYS A 10 52.95 6.26 -1.54
CA LYS A 10 52.41 5.27 -2.49
C LYS A 10 51.84 6.07 -3.66
N ALA A 11 52.16 5.68 -4.90
CA ALA A 11 51.48 6.21 -6.06
C ALA A 11 50.00 5.83 -5.95
N GLU A 12 49.11 6.81 -6.03
CA GLU A 12 47.67 6.55 -6.13
C GLU A 12 47.41 6.08 -7.57
N GLU A 13 47.05 4.81 -7.73
CA GLU A 13 46.61 4.26 -9.00
C GLU A 13 45.20 4.80 -9.29
N GLY A 14 45.07 5.57 -10.38
CA GLY A 14 43.78 6.09 -10.83
C GLY A 14 42.98 5.04 -11.59
N PHE A 15 41.65 5.19 -11.59
CA PHE A 15 40.72 4.36 -12.37
C PHE A 15 41.00 4.46 -13.87
N THR A 16 40.89 3.35 -14.59
CA THR A 16 41.01 3.33 -16.05
C THR A 16 39.68 3.75 -16.71
N LEU A 17 39.73 4.37 -17.90
CA LEU A 17 38.51 4.72 -18.65
C LEU A 17 37.68 3.48 -19.00
N LEU A 18 38.35 2.36 -19.28
CA LEU A 18 37.72 1.09 -19.61
C LEU A 18 36.82 0.59 -18.48
N GLU A 19 37.25 0.77 -17.24
CA GLU A 19 36.54 0.29 -16.05
C GLU A 19 35.20 1.00 -15.86
N MET A 20 35.15 2.30 -16.11
CA MET A 20 33.89 3.06 -16.10
C MET A 20 32.99 2.66 -17.27
N VAL A 21 33.54 2.42 -18.47
CA VAL A 21 32.75 1.98 -19.64
C VAL A 21 32.10 0.62 -19.38
N VAL A 22 32.85 -0.34 -18.85
CA VAL A 22 32.30 -1.67 -18.50
C VAL A 22 31.29 -1.56 -17.36
N ALA A 23 31.55 -0.73 -16.35
CA ALA A 23 30.63 -0.53 -15.23
C ALA A 23 29.28 0.06 -15.68
N VAL A 24 29.27 1.11 -16.50
CA VAL A 24 27.99 1.69 -17.00
C VAL A 24 27.27 0.75 -17.95
N LEU A 25 28.00 -0.07 -18.72
CA LEU A 25 27.42 -1.11 -19.57
C LEU A 25 26.65 -2.13 -18.72
N ILE A 26 27.25 -2.64 -17.64
CA ILE A 26 26.57 -3.58 -16.73
C ILE A 26 25.34 -2.93 -16.08
N VAL A 27 25.46 -1.71 -15.56
CA VAL A 27 24.36 -0.99 -14.90
C VAL A 27 23.20 -0.73 -15.88
N SER A 28 23.48 -0.38 -17.14
CA SER A 28 22.44 -0.14 -18.15
C SER A 28 21.62 -1.40 -18.45
N VAL A 29 22.29 -2.55 -18.61
CA VAL A 29 21.62 -3.84 -18.83
C VAL A 29 20.80 -4.23 -17.60
N MET A 30 21.36 -4.09 -16.40
CA MET A 30 20.62 -4.39 -15.16
C MET A 30 19.38 -3.52 -15.01
N THR A 31 19.51 -2.21 -15.26
CA THR A 31 18.39 -1.25 -15.12
C THR A 31 17.26 -1.58 -16.09
N ALA A 32 17.58 -1.96 -17.34
CA ALA A 32 16.57 -2.35 -18.33
C ALA A 32 15.70 -3.54 -17.90
N VAL A 33 16.27 -4.49 -17.16
CA VAL A 33 15.53 -5.68 -16.66
C VAL A 33 14.74 -5.36 -15.38
N ILE A 34 15.28 -4.53 -14.50
CA ILE A 34 14.70 -4.28 -13.17
C ILE A 34 13.46 -3.36 -13.26
N VAL A 35 13.51 -2.29 -14.06
CA VAL A 35 12.44 -1.27 -14.10
C VAL A 35 11.02 -1.82 -14.36
N PRO A 36 10.77 -2.71 -15.35
CA PRO A 36 9.41 -3.19 -15.61
C PRO A 36 8.84 -4.07 -14.49
N HIS A 37 9.68 -4.59 -13.59
CA HIS A 37 9.20 -5.37 -12.44
C HIS A 37 8.65 -4.49 -11.32
N LEU A 38 9.01 -3.20 -11.28
CA LEU A 38 8.60 -2.27 -10.22
C LEU A 38 7.30 -1.54 -10.55
N THR A 39 6.90 -1.49 -11.82
CA THR A 39 5.69 -0.79 -12.25
C THR A 39 4.43 -1.58 -11.87
N GLY A 40 3.47 -0.91 -11.23
CA GLY A 40 2.18 -1.50 -10.85
C GLY A 40 2.16 -2.32 -9.55
N ILE A 41 3.27 -2.41 -8.81
CA ILE A 41 3.26 -3.03 -7.47
C ILE A 41 2.40 -2.21 -6.51
N GLY A 42 2.49 -0.87 -6.57
CA GLY A 42 1.68 0.05 -5.77
C GLY A 42 0.19 -0.20 -5.97
N ASP A 43 -0.29 -0.10 -7.21
CA ASP A 43 -1.71 -0.30 -7.55
C ASP A 43 -2.23 -1.68 -7.11
N ARG A 44 -1.42 -2.73 -7.20
CA ARG A 44 -1.81 -4.07 -6.72
C ARG A 44 -1.91 -4.13 -5.20
N ALA A 45 -0.97 -3.49 -4.49
CA ALA A 45 -1.00 -3.41 -3.04
C ALA A 45 -2.21 -2.59 -2.56
N ASP A 46 -2.49 -1.46 -3.22
CA ASP A 46 -3.63 -0.60 -2.92
C ASP A 46 -4.96 -1.32 -3.15
N LYS A 47 -5.11 -2.03 -4.29
CA LYS A 47 -6.28 -2.87 -4.56
C LYS A 47 -6.47 -3.95 -3.50
N ALA A 48 -5.40 -4.65 -3.12
CA ALA A 48 -5.46 -5.69 -2.11
C ALA A 48 -5.84 -5.11 -0.74
N ALA A 49 -5.33 -3.93 -0.39
CA ALA A 49 -5.66 -3.23 0.85
C ALA A 49 -7.10 -2.69 0.83
N CYS A 50 -7.60 -2.08 -0.26
CA CYS A 50 -9.03 -1.71 -0.36
C CYS A 50 -9.91 -2.95 -0.18
N ALA A 51 -9.60 -4.07 -0.86
CA ALA A 51 -10.39 -5.29 -0.74
C ALA A 51 -10.40 -5.86 0.69
N GLN A 52 -9.29 -5.79 1.43
CA GLN A 52 -9.25 -6.20 2.84
C GLN A 52 -10.09 -5.28 3.73
N ASN A 53 -10.01 -3.96 3.55
CA ASN A 53 -10.82 -3.01 4.29
C ASN A 53 -12.32 -3.22 4.03
N GLN A 54 -12.73 -3.44 2.77
CA GLN A 54 -14.11 -3.77 2.43
C GLN A 54 -14.59 -5.06 3.12
N LYS A 55 -13.74 -6.09 3.22
CA LYS A 55 -14.06 -7.33 3.94
C LYS A 55 -14.23 -7.08 5.42
N ALA A 56 -13.37 -6.28 6.03
CA ALA A 56 -13.46 -5.92 7.44
C ALA A 56 -14.76 -5.16 7.73
N ILE A 57 -15.11 -4.16 6.92
CA ILE A 57 -16.36 -3.40 7.03
C ILE A 57 -17.57 -4.34 6.88
N ARG A 58 -17.58 -5.19 5.86
CA ARG A 58 -18.68 -6.17 5.66
C ARG A 58 -18.82 -7.15 6.83
N GLY A 59 -17.70 -7.60 7.38
CA GLY A 59 -17.66 -8.44 8.57
C GLY A 59 -18.30 -7.74 9.77
N ALA A 60 -17.89 -6.50 10.03
CA ALA A 60 -18.44 -5.67 11.11
C ALA A 60 -19.94 -5.38 10.92
N LEU A 61 -20.39 -5.09 9.71
CA LEU A 61 -21.83 -4.92 9.40
C LEU A 61 -22.62 -6.20 9.64
N THR A 62 -22.05 -7.34 9.29
CA THR A 62 -22.67 -8.65 9.54
C THR A 62 -22.78 -8.91 11.04
N GLU A 63 -21.71 -8.63 11.80
CA GLU A 63 -21.72 -8.78 13.25
C GLU A 63 -22.73 -7.84 13.93
N TYR A 64 -22.78 -6.58 13.49
CA TYR A 64 -23.77 -5.61 13.95
C TYR A 64 -25.20 -6.12 13.73
N TYR A 65 -25.49 -6.65 12.53
CA TYR A 65 -26.78 -7.23 12.21
C TYR A 65 -27.11 -8.46 13.07
N LEU A 66 -26.13 -9.29 13.42
CA LEU A 66 -26.33 -10.43 14.30
C LEU A 66 -26.69 -10.01 15.74
N ILE A 67 -26.20 -8.85 16.19
CA ILE A 67 -26.45 -8.33 17.54
C ILE A 67 -27.79 -7.57 17.60
N TYR A 68 -28.05 -6.69 16.62
CA TYR A 68 -29.16 -5.74 16.67
C TYR A 68 -30.30 -6.04 15.71
N HIS A 69 -30.15 -7.07 14.84
CA HIS A 69 -31.13 -7.44 13.81
C HIS A 69 -31.46 -6.33 12.80
N GLN A 70 -30.59 -5.33 12.69
CA GLN A 70 -30.69 -4.21 11.77
C GLN A 70 -29.28 -3.73 11.42
N TYR A 71 -29.13 -3.04 10.28
CA TYR A 71 -27.87 -2.36 9.95
C TYR A 71 -27.82 -0.97 10.62
N PRO A 72 -26.63 -0.40 10.81
CA PRO A 72 -26.49 0.97 11.32
C PRO A 72 -27.26 1.95 10.43
N ALA A 73 -27.99 2.89 11.04
CA ALA A 73 -28.72 3.91 10.30
C ALA A 73 -27.83 5.09 9.91
N GLY A 74 -28.24 5.85 8.90
CA GLY A 74 -27.56 7.07 8.48
C GLY A 74 -26.70 6.89 7.22
N ASP A 75 -25.95 7.94 6.88
CA ASP A 75 -25.02 7.89 5.75
C ASP A 75 -23.80 7.01 6.09
N THR A 76 -23.04 6.56 5.08
CA THR A 76 -21.88 5.68 5.29
C THR A 76 -20.89 6.17 6.36
N SER A 77 -20.69 7.48 6.49
CA SER A 77 -19.82 8.04 7.53
C SER A 77 -20.35 7.78 8.95
N GLU A 78 -21.66 7.90 9.15
CA GLU A 78 -22.32 7.63 10.44
C GLU A 78 -22.31 6.13 10.72
N GLN A 79 -22.63 5.30 9.72
CA GLN A 79 -22.59 3.86 9.84
C GLN A 79 -21.20 3.35 10.26
N LEU A 80 -20.13 3.85 9.64
CA LEU A 80 -18.76 3.48 9.99
C LEU A 80 -18.37 3.95 11.40
N GLN A 81 -18.88 5.09 11.86
CA GLN A 81 -18.67 5.56 13.23
C GLN A 81 -19.38 4.66 14.24
N THR A 82 -20.63 4.27 13.99
CA THR A 82 -21.36 3.32 14.84
C THR A 82 -20.62 2.00 14.99
N LEU A 83 -20.03 1.47 13.91
CA LEU A 83 -19.23 0.25 13.97
C LEU A 83 -17.96 0.40 14.83
N VAL A 84 -17.37 1.60 14.89
CA VAL A 84 -16.22 1.88 15.76
C VAL A 84 -16.66 2.04 17.21
N GLU A 85 -17.77 2.73 17.47
CA GLU A 85 -18.34 2.90 18.81
C GLU A 85 -18.69 1.57 19.48
N ASP A 86 -19.27 0.66 18.70
CA ASP A 86 -19.61 -0.70 19.12
C ASP A 86 -18.40 -1.66 19.14
N LYS A 87 -17.19 -1.15 18.85
CA LYS A 87 -15.93 -1.90 18.84
C LYS A 87 -15.89 -3.07 17.85
N LEU A 88 -16.71 -3.00 16.81
CA LEU A 88 -16.70 -3.94 15.69
C LEU A 88 -15.62 -3.57 14.66
N LEU A 89 -15.18 -2.32 14.67
CA LEU A 89 -13.99 -1.82 13.97
C LEU A 89 -13.06 -1.11 14.95
N GLU A 90 -11.75 -1.31 14.82
CA GLU A 90 -10.75 -0.59 15.63
C GLU A 90 -10.69 0.92 15.29
N SER A 91 -10.89 1.24 14.02
CA SER A 91 -10.94 2.60 13.50
C SER A 91 -11.63 2.60 12.13
N VAL A 92 -12.05 3.78 11.67
CA VAL A 92 -12.60 3.93 10.31
C VAL A 92 -11.47 3.70 9.29
N PRO A 93 -11.56 2.65 8.45
CA PRO A 93 -10.51 2.34 7.49
C PRO A 93 -10.34 3.48 6.48
N LYS A 94 -9.09 3.86 6.20
CA LYS A 94 -8.75 4.81 5.15
C LYS A 94 -8.53 4.09 3.82
N GLU A 95 -9.08 4.63 2.74
CA GLU A 95 -8.87 4.08 1.40
C GLU A 95 -7.42 4.36 0.93
N PRO A 96 -6.67 3.33 0.47
CA PRO A 96 -5.24 3.45 0.13
C PRO A 96 -4.92 4.44 -1.00
N SER A 97 -5.78 4.53 -2.01
CA SER A 97 -5.62 5.37 -3.19
C SER A 97 -6.27 6.76 -3.05
N GLY A 98 -6.76 7.11 -1.85
CA GLY A 98 -7.32 8.44 -1.55
C GLY A 98 -8.82 8.59 -1.82
N GLY A 99 -9.56 7.50 -2.02
CA GLY A 99 -11.02 7.49 -2.14
C GLY A 99 -11.77 7.40 -0.80
N SER A 100 -13.05 7.06 -0.86
CA SER A 100 -13.90 6.74 0.28
C SER A 100 -14.56 5.37 0.12
N TYR A 101 -15.08 4.85 1.23
CA TYR A 101 -15.98 3.70 1.22
C TYR A 101 -17.42 4.16 1.15
N GLU A 102 -18.24 3.38 0.46
CA GLU A 102 -19.69 3.55 0.35
C GLU A 102 -20.35 2.22 0.71
N ILE A 103 -21.35 2.27 1.58
CA ILE A 103 -22.12 1.11 2.02
C ILE A 103 -23.48 1.23 1.34
N ASP A 104 -23.81 0.25 0.51
CA ASP A 104 -25.17 0.09 -0.03
C ASP A 104 -25.87 -1.01 0.76
N ASP A 105 -26.81 -0.59 1.59
CA ASP A 105 -27.68 -1.43 2.42
C ASP A 105 -29.15 -1.40 1.97
N THR A 106 -29.42 -0.94 0.74
CA THR A 106 -30.77 -0.87 0.16
C THR A 106 -31.46 -2.25 0.17
N ASP A 107 -30.69 -3.32 -0.05
CA ASP A 107 -31.14 -4.71 0.13
C ASP A 107 -30.50 -5.32 1.38
N PRO A 108 -31.27 -5.60 2.45
CA PRO A 108 -30.75 -6.17 3.69
C PRO A 108 -30.21 -7.61 3.52
N THR A 109 -30.50 -8.28 2.39
CA THR A 109 -29.94 -9.60 2.08
C THR A 109 -28.63 -9.53 1.30
N GLN A 110 -28.31 -8.38 0.71
CA GLN A 110 -27.13 -8.16 -0.12
C GLN A 110 -26.46 -6.82 0.17
N VAL A 111 -25.91 -6.66 1.37
CA VAL A 111 -25.11 -5.47 1.69
C VAL A 111 -23.79 -5.50 0.91
N VAL A 112 -23.56 -4.43 0.15
CA VAL A 112 -22.35 -4.25 -0.68
C VAL A 112 -21.52 -3.10 -0.11
N VAL A 113 -20.21 -3.33 0.02
CA VAL A 113 -19.25 -2.29 0.37
C VAL A 113 -18.42 -1.98 -0.87
N MET A 114 -18.47 -0.73 -1.32
CA MET A 114 -17.76 -0.24 -2.50
C MET A 114 -16.66 0.74 -2.06
N CYS A 115 -15.56 0.82 -2.82
CA CYS A 115 -14.61 1.93 -2.71
C CYS A 115 -14.60 2.72 -4.01
N SER A 116 -14.52 4.05 -3.93
CA SER A 116 -14.69 4.94 -5.09
C SER A 116 -13.67 4.70 -6.20
N VAL A 117 -12.49 4.16 -5.87
CA VAL A 117 -11.37 3.96 -6.81
C VAL A 117 -11.40 2.57 -7.45
N HIS A 118 -11.71 1.52 -6.68
CA HIS A 118 -11.61 0.13 -7.15
C HIS A 118 -12.96 -0.59 -7.33
N GLY A 119 -14.07 0.07 -6.97
CA GLY A 119 -15.41 -0.49 -7.10
C GLY A 119 -15.77 -1.47 -5.99
N ALA A 120 -16.64 -2.44 -6.31
CA ALA A 120 -17.12 -3.44 -5.36
C ALA A 120 -16.10 -4.55 -5.11
N LEU A 121 -16.23 -5.21 -3.97
CA LEU A 121 -15.33 -6.30 -3.58
C LEU A 121 -15.43 -7.49 -4.55
N GLY A 122 -14.36 -7.75 -5.31
CA GLY A 122 -14.25 -8.90 -6.21
C GLY A 122 -14.58 -8.64 -7.68
N VAL A 123 -14.69 -7.37 -8.11
CA VAL A 123 -14.76 -6.97 -9.53
C VAL A 123 -13.41 -6.55 -10.09
#